data_AF-A0A6A6KWM6-F1
#
_entry.id   AF-A0A6A6KWM6-F1
#
_cell.length_a   1.000
_cell.length_b   1.000
_cell.length_c   1.000
_cell.angle_alpha   90.00
_cell.angle_beta   90.00
_cell.angle_gamma   90.00
#
_symmetry.space_group_name_H-M   'P 1'
#
loop_
_entity.id
_entity.type
_entity.pdbx_description
1 polymer ?
#
loop_
_entity_poly.entity_id
_entity_poly.type
_entity_poly.pdbx_seq_one_letter_code
_entity_poly.pdbx_strand_id
1 'polypeptide(L)'
;MMAKREEEMKEIRVMSTEQINEELVDLKGELFMLRLQKSARNEFKSSEFRRMRKRIARMLTVKREREIDEGINKRLSRKFDRQWKKSIVVRPPPSLKKLQEEEAAAEAEKSA
;
A
#
# COMPACT_ATOMS: atom_id res chain seq x y z
N MET A 1 -11.76 -19.58 5.36
CA MET A 1 -11.43 -18.46 4.45
C MET A 1 -12.18 -17.14 4.73
N MET A 2 -13.03 -17.04 5.76
CA MET A 2 -13.70 -15.78 6.15
C MET A 2 -12.95 -15.02 7.26
N ALA A 3 -12.41 -15.75 8.25
CA ALA A 3 -11.68 -15.19 9.40
C ALA A 3 -10.59 -14.18 9.00
N LYS A 4 -9.68 -14.55 8.09
CA LYS A 4 -8.57 -13.68 7.66
C LYS A 4 -9.00 -12.37 7.01
N ARG A 5 -10.16 -12.36 6.34
CA ARG A 5 -10.73 -11.13 5.76
C ARG A 5 -11.34 -10.25 6.83
N GLU A 6 -12.03 -10.85 7.79
CA GLU A 6 -12.68 -10.14 8.90
C GLU A 6 -11.63 -9.52 9.82
N GLU A 7 -10.54 -10.24 10.09
CA GLU A 7 -9.35 -9.72 10.78
C GLU A 7 -8.75 -8.53 10.04
N GLU A 8 -8.45 -8.67 8.74
CA GLU A 8 -7.95 -7.55 7.91
C GLU A 8 -8.91 -6.34 7.93
N MET A 9 -10.22 -6.56 7.93
CA MET A 9 -11.20 -5.47 8.00
C MET A 9 -11.22 -4.79 9.37
N LYS A 10 -11.07 -5.55 10.46
CA LYS A 10 -10.96 -5.00 11.82
C LYS A 10 -9.70 -4.16 11.96
N GLU A 11 -8.57 -4.65 11.47
CA GLU A 11 -7.29 -3.91 11.46
C GLU A 11 -7.42 -2.58 10.70
N ILE A 12 -7.98 -2.60 9.49
CA ILE A 12 -8.16 -1.39 8.66
C ILE A 12 -9.05 -0.35 9.36
N ARG A 13 -10.07 -0.79 10.10
CA ARG A 13 -10.96 0.12 10.82
C ARG A 13 -10.32 0.78 12.03
N VAL A 14 -9.34 0.13 12.66
CA VAL A 14 -8.58 0.67 13.80
C VAL A 14 -7.56 1.73 13.35
N MET A 15 -7.00 1.60 12.15
CA MET A 15 -5.99 2.53 11.64
C MET A 15 -6.52 3.96 11.42
N SER A 16 -5.67 4.96 11.62
CA SER A 16 -6.00 6.36 11.31
C SER A 16 -6.11 6.60 9.80
N THR A 17 -6.73 7.71 9.38
CA THR A 17 -6.84 8.07 7.96
C THR A 17 -5.47 8.33 7.31
N GLU A 18 -4.52 8.85 8.07
CA GLU A 18 -3.15 9.10 7.63
C GLU A 18 -2.38 7.79 7.44
N GLN A 19 -2.48 6.87 8.39
CA GLN A 19 -1.88 5.53 8.30
C GLN A 19 -2.42 4.77 7.09
N ILE A 20 -3.74 4.84 6.83
CA ILE A 20 -4.36 4.24 5.65
C ILE A 20 -3.77 4.84 4.35
N ASN A 21 -3.55 6.15 4.29
CA ASN A 21 -2.97 6.79 3.11
C ASN A 21 -1.53 6.34 2.87
N GLU A 22 -0.73 6.27 3.94
CA GLU A 22 0.65 5.83 3.88
C GLU A 22 0.77 4.38 3.42
N GLU A 23 0.04 3.48 4.06
CA GLU A 23 0.04 2.06 3.70
C GLU A 23 -0.46 1.83 2.27
N LEU A 24 -1.39 2.66 1.79
CA LEU A 24 -1.87 2.59 0.42
C LEU A 24 -0.82 3.01 -0.62
N VAL A 25 0.08 3.94 -0.27
CA VAL A 25 1.23 4.30 -1.12
C VAL A 25 2.22 3.13 -1.14
N ASP A 26 2.51 2.54 0.02
CA ASP A 26 3.49 1.46 0.14
C ASP A 26 3.02 0.19 -0.58
N LEU A 27 1.76 -0.23 -0.38
CA LEU A 27 1.18 -1.39 -1.08
C LEU A 27 1.15 -1.21 -2.60
N LYS A 28 0.95 0.03 -3.08
CA LYS A 28 1.05 0.33 -4.53
C LYS A 28 2.48 0.21 -5.04
N GLY A 29 3.46 0.65 -4.26
CA GLY A 29 4.88 0.49 -4.57
C GLY A 29 5.29 -0.98 -4.63
N GLU A 30 4.88 -1.79 -3.65
CA GLU A 30 5.14 -3.23 -3.65
C GLU A 30 4.45 -3.92 -4.83
N LEU A 31 3.22 -3.53 -5.17
CA LEU A 31 2.51 -4.08 -6.32
C LEU A 31 3.21 -3.74 -7.64
N PHE A 32 3.91 -2.62 -7.71
CA PHE A 32 4.75 -2.27 -8.85
C PHE A 32 5.98 -3.18 -8.92
N MET A 33 6.65 -3.45 -7.80
CA MET A 33 7.77 -4.38 -7.76
C MET A 33 7.40 -5.80 -8.16
N LEU A 34 6.23 -6.30 -7.72
CA LEU A 34 5.73 -7.60 -8.19
C LEU A 34 5.50 -7.62 -9.70
N ARG A 35 5.06 -6.51 -10.31
CA ARG A 35 4.93 -6.42 -11.77
C ARG A 35 6.28 -6.47 -12.46
N LEU A 36 7.30 -5.79 -11.92
CA LEU A 36 8.66 -5.82 -12.43
C LEU A 36 9.27 -7.23 -12.35
N GLN A 37 9.11 -7.91 -11.21
CA GLN A 37 9.54 -9.31 -11.04
C GLN A 37 8.85 -10.23 -12.06
N LYS A 38 7.54 -10.05 -12.27
CA LYS A 38 6.78 -10.79 -13.28
C LYS A 38 7.30 -10.52 -14.70
N SER A 39 7.61 -9.27 -15.05
CA SER A 39 8.17 -8.96 -16.38
C SER A 39 9.58 -9.49 -16.57
N ALA A 40 10.39 -9.48 -15.51
CA ALA A 40 11.74 -10.04 -15.51
C ALA A 40 11.74 -11.59 -15.55
N ARG A 41 10.57 -12.24 -15.46
CA ARG A 41 10.40 -13.70 -15.38
C ARG A 41 11.08 -14.32 -14.16
N ASN A 42 11.22 -13.56 -13.08
CA ASN A 42 11.66 -14.09 -11.79
C ASN A 42 10.55 -14.93 -11.16
N GLU A 43 10.89 -15.72 -10.15
CA GLU A 43 9.91 -16.47 -9.36
C GLU A 43 9.07 -15.51 -8.51
N PHE A 44 7.74 -15.61 -8.61
CA PHE A 44 6.81 -14.82 -7.80
C PHE A 44 5.54 -15.60 -7.48
N LYS A 45 4.84 -15.18 -6.41
CA LYS A 45 3.56 -15.77 -6.00
C LYS A 45 2.39 -15.04 -6.69
N SER A 46 1.69 -15.72 -7.60
CA SER A 46 0.57 -15.14 -8.35
C SER A 46 -0.63 -14.73 -7.47
N SER A 47 -0.80 -15.40 -6.33
CA SER A 47 -1.83 -15.10 -5.32
C SER A 47 -1.66 -13.69 -4.71
N GLU A 48 -0.42 -13.20 -4.59
CA GLU A 48 -0.13 -11.91 -3.95
C GLU A 48 -0.70 -10.74 -4.77
N PHE A 49 -0.69 -10.81 -6.11
CA PHE A 49 -1.37 -9.81 -6.95
C PHE A 49 -2.84 -9.65 -6.59
N ARG A 50 -3.54 -10.76 -6.37
CA ARG A 50 -4.97 -10.73 -6.02
C ARG A 50 -5.15 -10.24 -4.59
N ARG A 51 -4.30 -10.67 -3.66
CA ARG A 51 -4.36 -10.27 -2.24
C ARG A 51 -4.13 -8.77 -2.08
N MET A 52 -3.06 -8.24 -2.66
CA MET A 52 -2.70 -6.82 -2.54
C MET A 52 -3.73 -5.90 -3.18
N ARG A 53 -4.23 -6.22 -4.38
CA ARG A 53 -5.32 -5.44 -5.00
C ARG A 53 -6.58 -5.43 -4.15
N LYS A 54 -6.93 -6.56 -3.52
CA LYS A 54 -8.08 -6.63 -2.60
C LYS A 54 -7.84 -5.83 -1.33
N ARG A 55 -6.63 -5.83 -0.76
CA ARG A 55 -6.27 -5.03 0.42
C ARG A 55 -6.41 -3.53 0.13
N ILE A 56 -5.86 -3.06 -0.99
CA ILE A 56 -6.01 -1.66 -1.45
C ILE A 56 -7.48 -1.28 -1.60
N ALA A 57 -8.30 -2.16 -2.21
CA ALA A 57 -9.72 -1.89 -2.39
C ALA A 57 -10.45 -1.71 -1.05
N ARG A 58 -10.18 -2.58 -0.06
CA ARG A 58 -10.79 -2.48 1.28
C ARG A 58 -10.41 -1.20 2.02
N MET A 59 -9.15 -0.80 1.95
CA MET A 59 -8.67 0.47 2.53
C MET A 59 -9.39 1.68 1.93
N LEU A 60 -9.54 1.71 0.59
CA LEU A 60 -10.28 2.78 -0.09
C LEU A 60 -11.76 2.78 0.28
N THR A 61 -12.36 1.61 0.48
CA THR A 61 -13.75 1.50 0.95
C THR A 61 -13.89 2.10 2.34
N VAL A 62 -13.06 1.72 3.32
CA VAL A 62 -13.12 2.26 4.68
C VAL A 62 -12.87 3.76 4.70
N LYS A 63 -11.91 4.26 3.91
CA LYS A 63 -11.68 5.70 3.75
C LYS A 63 -12.94 6.41 3.24
N ARG A 64 -13.62 5.83 2.24
CA ARG A 64 -14.84 6.43 1.69
C ARG A 64 -16.03 6.34 2.64
N GLU A 65 -16.15 5.27 3.43
CA GLU A 65 -17.16 5.16 4.51
C GLU A 65 -16.99 6.32 5.50
N ARG A 66 -15.76 6.58 5.96
CA ARG A 66 -15.46 7.73 6.86
C ARG A 66 -15.84 9.08 6.25
N GLU A 67 -15.51 9.31 4.97
CA GLU A 67 -15.93 10.54 4.29
C GLU A 67 -17.46 10.69 4.19
N ILE A 68 -18.20 9.58 4.13
CA ILE A 68 -19.68 9.61 4.10
C ILE A 68 -20.22 9.95 5.50
N ASP A 69 -19.64 9.36 6.55
CA ASP A 69 -20.01 9.64 7.95
C ASP A 69 -19.75 11.11 8.32
N GLU A 70 -18.69 11.72 7.77
CA GLU A 70 -18.39 13.16 7.89
C GLU A 70 -19.34 14.06 7.05
N GLY A 71 -20.23 13.48 6.23
CA GLY A 71 -21.18 14.23 5.40
C GLY A 71 -20.57 14.81 4.11
N ILE A 72 -19.42 14.30 3.64
CA ILE A 72 -18.73 14.83 2.45
C ILE A 72 -19.45 14.41 1.16
N ASN A 73 -19.96 15.41 0.44
CA ASN A 73 -20.56 15.26 -0.88
C ASN A 73 -19.59 14.65 -1.91
N LYS A 74 -20.12 13.88 -2.87
CA LYS A 74 -19.32 13.21 -3.94
C LYS A 74 -18.41 14.16 -4.72
N ARG A 75 -18.86 15.40 -4.97
CA ARG A 75 -18.06 16.40 -5.69
C ARG A 75 -16.84 16.86 -4.89
N LEU A 76 -17.01 17.09 -3.59
CA LEU A 76 -15.92 17.49 -2.69
C LEU A 76 -14.92 16.35 -2.51
N SER A 77 -15.39 15.12 -2.27
CA SER A 77 -14.54 13.93 -2.20
C SER A 77 -13.65 13.77 -3.45
N ARG A 78 -14.20 13.93 -4.66
CA ARG A 78 -13.41 13.89 -5.91
C ARG A 78 -12.38 15.02 -6.00
N LYS A 79 -12.70 16.21 -5.49
CA LYS A 79 -11.76 17.34 -5.47
C LYS A 79 -10.59 17.04 -4.53
N PHE A 80 -10.89 16.55 -3.32
CA PHE A 80 -9.89 16.15 -2.34
C PHE A 80 -9.04 14.98 -2.83
N ASP A 81 -9.63 13.94 -3.43
CA ASP A 81 -8.89 12.81 -4.02
C ASP A 81 -7.94 13.27 -5.14
N ARG A 82 -8.36 14.20 -6.00
CA ARG A 82 -7.48 14.80 -7.02
C ARG A 82 -6.34 15.60 -6.40
N GLN A 83 -6.62 16.42 -5.40
CA GLN A 83 -5.59 17.19 -4.70
C GLN A 83 -4.59 16.27 -4.02
N TRP A 84 -5.08 15.24 -3.33
CA TRP A 84 -4.26 14.23 -2.68
C TRP A 84 -3.38 13.48 -3.71
N LYS A 85 -3.95 12.99 -4.81
CA LYS A 85 -3.19 12.33 -5.88
C LYS A 85 -2.08 13.19 -6.47
N LYS A 86 -2.28 14.51 -6.57
CA LYS A 86 -1.25 15.46 -7.02
C LYS A 86 -0.13 15.65 -5.98
N SER A 87 -0.45 15.54 -4.69
CA SER A 87 0.53 15.68 -3.60
C SER A 87 1.39 14.43 -3.37
N ILE A 88 1.05 13.28 -3.96
CA ILE A 88 1.80 12.04 -3.76
C ILE A 88 3.18 12.17 -4.41
N VAL A 89 4.22 12.12 -3.58
CA VAL A 89 5.61 11.98 -4.01
C VAL A 89 5.94 10.50 -4.12
N VAL A 90 6.51 10.07 -5.25
CA VAL A 90 6.92 8.68 -5.46
C VAL A 90 8.12 8.38 -4.57
N ARG A 91 7.99 7.34 -3.74
CA ARG A 91 9.06 6.83 -2.87
C ARG A 91 9.26 5.33 -3.13
N PRO A 92 10.49 4.79 -2.95
CA PRO A 92 10.71 3.36 -3.05
C PRO A 92 9.91 2.63 -1.96
N PRO A 93 9.33 1.45 -2.25
CA PRO A 93 8.57 0.69 -1.27
C PRO A 93 9.48 0.25 -0.11
N PRO A 94 8.93 0.13 1.12
CA PRO A 94 9.72 -0.21 2.31
C PRO A 94 10.51 -1.52 2.18
N SER A 95 9.97 -2.51 1.48
CA SER A 95 10.65 -3.79 1.23
C SER A 95 11.93 -3.63 0.43
N LEU A 96 11.95 -2.77 -0.58
CA LEU A 96 13.17 -2.48 -1.33
C LEU A 96 14.19 -1.70 -0.50
N LYS A 97 13.71 -0.71 0.25
CA LYS A 97 14.59 0.10 1.09
C LYS A 97 15.32 -0.78 2.12
N LYS A 98 14.62 -1.72 2.74
CA LYS A 98 15.21 -2.70 3.67
C LYS A 98 16.28 -3.57 3.00
N LEU A 99 16.01 -4.08 1.80
CA LEU A 99 17.01 -4.88 1.06
C LEU A 99 18.28 -4.08 0.77
N GLN A 100 18.12 -2.82 0.35
CA GLN A 100 19.27 -1.93 0.09
C GLN A 100 20.07 -1.62 1.37
N GLU A 101 19.37 -1.43 2.50
CA GLU A 101 20.01 -1.22 3.81
C GLU A 101 20.79 -2.46 4.27
N GLU A 102 20.24 -3.66 4.08
CA GLU A 102 20.89 -4.94 4.38
C GLU A 102 22.12 -5.20 3.49
N GLU A 103 22.01 -4.95 2.19
CA GLU A 103 23.12 -5.07 1.23
C GLU A 103 24.26 -4.12 1.58
N ALA A 104 23.94 -2.85 1.86
CA ALA A 104 24.94 -1.85 2.25
C ALA A 104 25.64 -2.19 3.58
N ALA A 105 24.91 -2.73 4.56
CA ALA A 105 25.49 -3.19 5.82
C ALA A 105 26.46 -4.37 5.59
N ALA A 106 26.09 -5.32 4.75
CA ALA A 106 26.95 -6.46 4.41
C ALA A 106 28.22 -6.04 3.62
N GLU A 107 28.14 -4.99 2.80
CA GLU A 107 29.31 -4.42 2.13
C GLU A 107 30.23 -3.67 3.10
N ALA A 108 29.66 -2.94 4.07
CA ALA A 108 30.41 -2.27 5.12
C ALA A 108 31.17 -3.28 6.01
N GLU A 109 30.54 -4.39 6.39
CA GLU A 109 31.20 -5.46 7.15
C GLU A 109 32.30 -6.17 6.36
N LYS A 110 32.17 -6.29 5.03
CA LYS A 110 33.20 -6.90 4.18
C LYS A 110 34.39 -5.97 3.90
N SER A 111 34.23 -4.67 4.14
CA SER A 111 35.26 -3.65 3.89
C SER A 111 35.95 -3.17 5.17
N ALA A 112 35.48 -3.62 6.34
CA ALA A 112 36.12 -3.47 7.65
C ALA A 112 37.00 -4.67 8.00
#